data_AF-A0A162TN43-F1
#
_entry.id   AF-A0A162TN43-F1
#
_cell.length_a   1.000
_cell.length_b   1.000
_cell.length_c   1.000
_cell.angle_alpha   90.00
_cell.angle_beta   90.00
_cell.angle_gamma   90.00
#
_symmetry.space_group_name_H-M   'P 1'
#
loop_
_entity.id
_entity.type
_entity.pdbx_description
1 polymer ?
#
loop_
_entity_poly.entity_id
_entity_poly.type
_entity_poly.pdbx_seq_one_letter_code
_entity_poly.pdbx_strand_id
1 'polypeptide(L)'
;MVIKVLLLVAGYGTRLQQDLRASPSHHHLLGVPKALLPLGQEDALITYWLDLFKASGIPASDIYLVTNAASYSVFVSWANRHQVPLVNVFNDGTMSNEDRLGAVPDINLAVKHFGLGQDSVLVVGGDTLFLKDFVFNNFFQTAKTHPNRSLVTVYSVPDEDVSKVGIIETNSKGVVTSFLEKPEPSETSSRYACPCFYLFVPNALSLLDAFIDESKGKPKEEVDATGKFLAYLFPRCPVGTFPISGRIDVGGLSSYLQADVYYKSM
;
A
#
# COMPACT_ATOMS: atom_id res chain seq x y z
N MET A 1 3.46 -9.37 -19.65
CA MET A 1 3.79 -8.98 -18.27
C MET A 1 2.84 -9.71 -17.35
N VAL A 2 3.36 -10.63 -16.54
CA VAL A 2 2.64 -11.22 -15.42
C VAL A 2 2.78 -10.25 -14.24
N ILE A 3 1.68 -9.94 -13.55
CA ILE A 3 1.71 -9.10 -12.35
C ILE A 3 1.31 -9.96 -11.16
N LYS A 4 2.15 -9.93 -10.14
CA LYS A 4 1.83 -10.46 -8.81
C LYS A 4 1.39 -9.29 -7.93
N VAL A 5 0.47 -9.52 -7.00
CA VAL A 5 0.00 -8.48 -6.08
C VAL A 5 0.42 -8.83 -4.66
N LEU A 6 1.09 -7.91 -3.98
CA LEU A 6 1.43 -8.02 -2.57
C LEU A 6 0.63 -6.99 -1.77
N LEU A 7 -0.26 -7.50 -0.90
CA LEU A 7 -1.01 -6.69 0.05
C LEU A 7 -0.24 -6.56 1.37
N LEU A 8 0.05 -5.33 1.78
CA LEU A 8 0.68 -5.03 3.06
C LEU A 8 -0.39 -4.89 4.13
N VAL A 9 -0.48 -5.88 5.02
CA VAL A 9 -1.55 -6.00 6.02
C VAL A 9 -1.01 -6.33 7.42
N ALA A 10 0.26 -6.02 7.69
CA ALA A 10 0.92 -6.18 8.99
C ALA A 10 0.71 -5.00 9.95
N GLY A 11 -0.10 -4.00 9.57
CA GLY A 11 -0.35 -2.82 10.41
C GLY A 11 -1.22 -3.10 11.63
N TYR A 12 -0.75 -2.71 12.82
CA TYR A 12 -1.45 -2.89 14.10
C TYR A 12 -2.63 -1.93 14.33
N GLY A 13 -2.75 -0.87 13.53
CA GLY A 13 -3.89 0.05 13.57
C GLY A 13 -4.12 0.70 14.94
N THR A 14 -3.05 1.01 15.69
CA THR A 14 -3.10 1.48 17.09
C THR A 14 -4.07 2.64 17.30
N ARG A 15 -4.08 3.63 16.40
CA ARG A 15 -5.03 4.76 16.43
C ARG A 15 -6.48 4.31 16.32
N LEU A 16 -6.81 3.49 15.33
CA LEU A 16 -8.16 2.92 15.19
C LEU A 16 -8.56 2.14 16.44
N GLN A 17 -7.69 1.29 16.97
CA GLN A 17 -7.99 0.50 18.17
C GLN A 17 -8.23 1.39 19.40
N GLN A 18 -7.52 2.52 19.51
CA GLN A 18 -7.76 3.52 20.55
C GLN A 18 -9.11 4.21 20.37
N ASP A 19 -9.43 4.66 19.16
CA ASP A 19 -10.73 5.29 18.84
C ASP A 19 -11.91 4.36 19.16
N LEU A 20 -11.77 3.07 18.82
CA LEU A 20 -12.80 2.05 19.05
C LEU A 20 -13.06 1.77 20.53
N ARG A 21 -12.00 1.76 21.37
CA ARG A 21 -12.17 1.65 22.84
C ARG A 21 -12.94 2.84 23.43
N ALA A 22 -12.83 4.01 22.79
CA ALA A 22 -13.55 5.22 23.17
C ALA A 22 -14.95 5.33 22.52
N SER A 23 -15.35 4.37 21.67
CA SER A 23 -16.61 4.42 20.93
C SER A 23 -17.48 3.17 21.17
N PRO A 24 -18.31 3.15 22.23
CA PRO A 24 -19.16 2.00 22.55
C PRO A 24 -20.06 1.53 21.40
N SER A 25 -20.52 2.45 20.54
CA SER A 25 -21.35 2.11 19.38
C SER A 25 -20.61 1.33 18.28
N HIS A 26 -19.28 1.37 18.25
CA HIS A 26 -18.45 0.70 17.26
C HIS A 26 -17.57 -0.41 17.87
N HIS A 27 -17.79 -0.79 19.13
CA HIS A 27 -16.98 -1.81 19.82
C HIS A 27 -16.95 -3.17 19.12
N HIS A 28 -17.93 -3.49 18.28
CA HIS A 28 -17.95 -4.71 17.48
C HIS A 28 -16.78 -4.79 16.47
N LEU A 29 -16.12 -3.67 16.17
CA LEU A 29 -14.93 -3.61 15.31
C LEU A 29 -13.61 -3.69 16.10
N LEU A 30 -13.66 -3.70 17.44
CA LEU A 30 -12.46 -3.74 18.27
C LEU A 30 -11.69 -5.05 18.01
N GLY A 31 -10.39 -4.93 17.78
CA GLY A 31 -9.51 -6.06 17.41
C GLY A 31 -9.51 -6.43 15.92
N VAL A 32 -10.40 -5.85 15.11
CA VAL A 32 -10.40 -6.07 13.66
C VAL A 32 -9.23 -5.30 13.01
N PRO A 33 -8.33 -5.96 12.25
CA PRO A 33 -7.29 -5.26 11.50
C PRO A 33 -7.88 -4.28 10.50
N LYS A 34 -7.20 -3.14 10.24
CA LYS A 34 -7.68 -2.08 9.34
C LYS A 34 -8.12 -2.62 7.97
N ALA A 35 -7.31 -3.53 7.42
CA ALA A 35 -7.54 -4.18 6.13
C ALA A 35 -8.78 -5.08 6.09
N LEU A 36 -9.22 -5.59 7.25
CA LEU A 36 -10.37 -6.48 7.38
C LEU A 36 -11.61 -5.77 7.91
N LEU A 37 -11.60 -4.43 7.97
CA LEU A 37 -12.81 -3.68 8.30
C LEU A 37 -13.85 -3.85 7.18
N PRO A 38 -15.13 -4.13 7.52
CA PRO A 38 -16.18 -4.27 6.51
C PRO A 38 -16.41 -2.94 5.79
N LEU A 39 -16.67 -3.00 4.49
CA LEU A 39 -16.78 -1.81 3.64
C LEU A 39 -18.02 -1.93 2.73
N GLY A 40 -19.10 -1.22 3.08
CA GLY A 40 -20.38 -1.33 2.38
C GLY A 40 -20.94 -2.76 2.38
N GLN A 41 -20.97 -3.40 1.21
CA GLN A 41 -21.39 -4.79 1.05
C GLN A 41 -20.22 -5.78 1.09
N GLU A 42 -18.98 -5.29 1.07
CA GLU A 42 -17.78 -6.14 1.17
C GLU A 42 -17.53 -6.56 2.62
N ASP A 43 -17.09 -7.80 2.80
CA ASP A 43 -16.72 -8.31 4.13
C ASP A 43 -15.43 -7.65 4.68
N ALA A 44 -14.60 -7.08 3.81
CA ALA A 44 -13.36 -6.40 4.16
C ALA A 44 -12.94 -5.36 3.10
N LEU A 45 -12.21 -4.32 3.54
CA LEU A 45 -11.59 -3.33 2.65
C LEU A 45 -10.71 -4.00 1.58
N ILE A 46 -9.90 -4.99 1.94
CA ILE A 46 -9.06 -5.69 0.94
C ILE A 46 -9.85 -6.59 -0.01
N THR A 47 -11.10 -6.94 0.30
CA THR A 47 -11.99 -7.68 -0.62
C THR A 47 -12.32 -6.83 -1.85
N TYR A 48 -12.56 -5.52 -1.67
CA TYR A 48 -12.72 -4.58 -2.80
C TYR A 48 -11.53 -4.65 -3.77
N TRP A 49 -10.30 -4.63 -3.24
CA TRP A 49 -9.10 -4.74 -4.07
C TRP A 49 -9.00 -6.08 -4.78
N LEU A 50 -9.24 -7.18 -4.06
CA LEU A 50 -9.23 -8.53 -4.61
C LEU A 50 -10.19 -8.65 -5.80
N ASP A 51 -11.44 -8.18 -5.66
CA ASP A 51 -12.44 -8.28 -6.71
C ASP A 51 -12.12 -7.39 -7.91
N LEU A 52 -11.57 -6.20 -7.67
CA LEU A 52 -11.06 -5.33 -8.72
C LEU A 52 -9.90 -5.98 -9.50
N PHE A 53 -8.98 -6.69 -8.83
CA PHE A 53 -7.90 -7.43 -9.48
C PHE A 53 -8.41 -8.63 -10.29
N LYS A 54 -9.34 -9.41 -9.72
CA LYS A 54 -9.99 -10.55 -10.40
C LYS A 54 -10.75 -10.11 -11.65
N ALA A 55 -11.53 -9.04 -11.55
CA ALA A 55 -12.24 -8.44 -12.69
C ALA A 55 -11.29 -7.98 -13.81
N SER A 56 -10.03 -7.70 -13.46
CA SER A 56 -8.98 -7.29 -14.38
C SER A 56 -8.10 -8.45 -14.87
N GLY A 57 -8.45 -9.69 -14.53
CA GLY A 57 -7.79 -10.91 -14.99
C GLY A 57 -6.59 -11.36 -14.15
N ILE A 58 -6.39 -10.80 -12.95
CA ILE A 58 -5.38 -11.29 -12.01
C ILE A 58 -6.03 -12.37 -11.13
N PRO A 59 -5.60 -13.64 -11.21
CA PRO A 59 -6.20 -14.72 -10.44
C PRO A 59 -5.83 -14.61 -8.95
N ALA A 60 -6.65 -15.19 -8.08
CA ALA A 60 -6.37 -15.25 -6.63
C ALA A 60 -5.04 -15.94 -6.29
N SER A 61 -4.54 -16.82 -7.16
CA SER A 61 -3.22 -17.45 -7.04
C SER A 61 -2.04 -16.48 -7.14
N ASP A 62 -2.28 -15.29 -7.69
CA ASP A 62 -1.28 -14.23 -7.86
C ASP A 62 -1.43 -13.10 -6.83
N ILE A 63 -2.25 -13.33 -5.79
CA ILE A 63 -2.43 -12.44 -4.65
C ILE A 63 -1.67 -13.00 -3.45
N TYR A 64 -0.85 -12.14 -2.84
CA TYR A 64 0.03 -12.43 -1.72
C TYR A 64 -0.21 -11.44 -0.59
N LEU A 65 -0.10 -11.90 0.65
CA LEU A 65 -0.30 -11.10 1.85
C LEU A 65 0.93 -11.24 2.74
N VAL A 66 1.38 -10.11 3.31
CA VAL A 66 2.29 -10.10 4.45
C VAL A 66 1.58 -9.47 5.63
N THR A 67 1.54 -10.21 6.74
CA THR A 67 0.85 -9.82 7.98
C THR A 67 1.71 -10.12 9.20
N ASN A 68 1.30 -9.60 10.34
CA ASN A 68 1.92 -9.87 11.63
C ASN A 68 1.36 -11.14 12.29
N ALA A 69 2.09 -11.67 13.26
CA ALA A 69 1.70 -12.90 13.95
C ALA A 69 0.42 -12.73 14.78
N ALA A 70 0.17 -11.53 15.31
CA ALA A 70 -1.05 -11.22 16.06
C ALA A 70 -2.33 -11.30 15.20
N SER A 71 -2.24 -10.96 13.91
CA SER A 71 -3.36 -10.92 12.96
C SER A 71 -3.37 -12.09 11.97
N TYR A 72 -2.36 -12.97 12.02
CA TYR A 72 -2.16 -14.02 11.02
C TYR A 72 -3.39 -14.92 10.83
N SER A 73 -4.01 -15.38 11.92
CA SER A 73 -5.15 -16.30 11.88
C SER A 73 -6.40 -15.70 11.23
N VAL A 74 -6.63 -14.40 11.39
CA VAL A 74 -7.78 -13.72 10.76
C VAL A 74 -7.55 -13.49 9.27
N PHE A 75 -6.31 -13.24 8.83
CA PHE A 75 -5.98 -13.16 7.40
C PHE A 75 -6.00 -14.53 6.71
N VAL A 76 -5.57 -15.60 7.39
CA VAL A 76 -5.74 -16.98 6.90
C VAL A 76 -7.22 -17.30 6.69
N SER A 77 -8.07 -16.88 7.64
CA SER A 77 -9.53 -17.07 7.54
C SER A 77 -10.13 -16.29 6.37
N TRP A 78 -9.70 -15.04 6.16
CA TRP A 78 -10.11 -14.24 4.99
C TRP A 78 -9.64 -14.89 3.68
N ALA A 79 -8.37 -15.30 3.59
CA ALA A 79 -7.80 -15.93 2.41
C ALA A 79 -8.55 -17.21 2.02
N ASN A 80 -8.90 -18.04 3.00
CA ASN A 80 -9.67 -19.26 2.78
C ASN A 80 -11.07 -18.97 2.20
N ARG A 81 -11.79 -17.97 2.74
CA ARG A 81 -13.13 -17.58 2.23
C ARG A 81 -13.05 -17.07 0.78
N HIS A 82 -11.98 -16.37 0.46
CA HIS A 82 -11.78 -15.68 -0.82
C HIS A 82 -10.94 -16.44 -1.84
N GLN A 83 -10.62 -17.71 -1.55
CA GLN A 83 -9.85 -18.61 -2.42
C GLN A 83 -8.44 -18.09 -2.77
N VAL A 84 -7.87 -17.26 -1.91
CA VAL A 84 -6.44 -16.93 -1.96
C VAL A 84 -5.67 -18.10 -1.35
N PRO A 85 -4.66 -18.67 -2.03
CA PRO A 85 -3.90 -19.80 -1.48
C PRO A 85 -3.33 -19.48 -0.11
N LEU A 86 -3.50 -20.36 0.86
CA LEU A 86 -2.98 -20.14 2.21
C LEU A 86 -1.44 -20.03 2.23
N VAL A 87 -0.79 -20.68 1.27
CA VAL A 87 0.66 -20.58 1.04
C VAL A 87 1.10 -19.15 0.69
N ASN A 88 0.18 -18.31 0.20
CA ASN A 88 0.42 -16.91 -0.14
C ASN A 88 0.17 -15.94 1.03
N VAL A 89 -0.07 -16.44 2.25
CA VAL A 89 -0.20 -15.61 3.46
C VAL A 89 1.04 -15.80 4.33
N PHE A 90 1.89 -14.78 4.36
CA PHE A 90 3.15 -14.79 5.10
C PHE A 90 3.04 -14.02 6.42
N ASN A 91 3.54 -14.64 7.48
CA ASN A 91 3.67 -14.06 8.81
C ASN A 91 5.08 -13.49 8.99
N ASP A 92 5.19 -12.19 9.21
CA ASP A 92 6.48 -11.50 9.43
C ASP A 92 7.13 -11.82 10.80
N GLY A 93 6.40 -12.48 11.70
CA GLY A 93 6.85 -12.92 13.02
C GLY A 93 6.67 -11.90 14.14
N THR A 94 6.23 -10.68 13.84
CA THR A 94 6.04 -9.60 14.82
C THR A 94 4.73 -9.77 15.59
N MET A 95 4.73 -9.38 16.87
CA MET A 95 3.58 -9.55 17.77
C MET A 95 3.01 -8.24 18.30
N SER A 96 3.70 -7.11 18.13
CA SER A 96 3.28 -5.79 18.61
C SER A 96 3.68 -4.63 17.69
N ASN A 97 3.14 -3.44 17.96
CA ASN A 97 3.50 -2.25 17.19
C ASN A 97 4.96 -1.81 17.44
N GLU A 98 5.53 -2.18 18.58
CA GLU A 98 6.89 -1.85 19.00
C GLU A 98 7.93 -2.72 18.27
N ASP A 99 7.60 -4.01 18.04
CA ASP A 99 8.48 -4.95 17.35
C ASP A 99 8.22 -5.06 15.83
N ARG A 100 7.20 -4.36 15.30
CA ARG A 100 6.87 -4.28 13.86
C ARG A 100 8.12 -4.14 13.01
N LEU A 101 8.21 -4.70 11.81
CA LEU A 101 9.41 -4.51 10.97
C LEU A 101 9.37 -3.17 10.25
N GLY A 102 8.19 -2.88 9.69
CA GLY A 102 7.91 -1.73 8.86
C GLY A 102 7.71 -2.14 7.40
N ALA A 103 7.11 -1.25 6.62
CA ALA A 103 6.51 -1.67 5.37
C ALA A 103 7.53 -2.07 4.29
N VAL A 104 8.70 -1.42 4.21
CA VAL A 104 9.74 -1.83 3.25
C VAL A 104 10.42 -3.15 3.65
N PRO A 105 10.80 -3.36 4.92
CA PRO A 105 11.19 -4.69 5.41
C PRO A 105 10.16 -5.79 5.09
N ASP A 106 8.87 -5.55 5.27
CA ASP A 106 7.81 -6.51 4.94
C ASP A 106 7.76 -6.84 3.45
N ILE A 107 7.90 -5.82 2.58
CA ILE A 107 8.03 -6.02 1.13
C ILE A 107 9.23 -6.93 0.83
N ASN A 108 10.40 -6.64 1.41
CA ASN A 108 11.61 -7.42 1.14
C ASN A 108 11.46 -8.89 1.59
N LEU A 109 10.96 -9.12 2.81
CA LEU A 109 10.73 -10.47 3.31
C LEU A 109 9.72 -11.23 2.45
N ALA A 110 8.60 -10.61 2.09
CA ALA A 110 7.57 -11.25 1.26
C ALA A 110 8.08 -11.57 -0.15
N VAL A 111 8.78 -10.64 -0.80
CA VAL A 111 9.36 -10.85 -2.14
C VAL A 111 10.34 -12.02 -2.12
N LYS A 112 11.16 -12.16 -1.08
CA LYS A 112 12.07 -13.29 -0.90
C LYS A 112 11.34 -14.59 -0.61
N HIS A 113 10.40 -14.56 0.34
CA HIS A 113 9.67 -15.75 0.79
C HIS A 113 8.87 -16.39 -0.35
N PHE A 114 8.17 -15.59 -1.14
CA PHE A 114 7.34 -16.05 -2.25
C PHE A 114 8.10 -16.18 -3.60
N GLY A 115 9.36 -15.73 -3.67
CA GLY A 115 10.16 -15.78 -4.90
C GLY A 115 9.68 -14.81 -6.00
N LEU A 116 9.17 -13.63 -5.63
CA LEU A 116 8.54 -12.68 -6.57
C LEU A 116 9.52 -11.83 -7.36
N GLY A 117 10.82 -11.92 -7.09
CA GLY A 117 11.83 -11.01 -7.65
C GLY A 117 12.03 -11.06 -9.16
N GLN A 118 11.44 -12.06 -9.84
CA GLN A 118 11.49 -12.19 -11.31
C GLN A 118 10.25 -11.62 -12.01
N ASP A 119 9.19 -11.32 -11.27
CA ASP A 119 7.94 -10.77 -11.80
C ASP A 119 7.81 -9.27 -11.47
N SER A 120 6.88 -8.59 -12.15
CA SER A 120 6.43 -7.28 -11.69
C SER A 120 5.47 -7.45 -10.51
N VAL A 121 5.72 -6.72 -9.42
CA VAL A 121 4.91 -6.83 -8.18
C VAL A 121 4.19 -5.52 -7.93
N LEU A 122 2.85 -5.58 -7.89
CA LEU A 122 2.01 -4.50 -7.42
C LEU A 122 1.88 -4.58 -5.89
N VAL A 123 2.49 -3.64 -5.19
CA VAL A 123 2.42 -3.50 -3.74
C VAL A 123 1.29 -2.54 -3.36
N VAL A 124 0.34 -2.98 -2.54
CA VAL A 124 -0.81 -2.18 -2.11
C VAL A 124 -0.89 -2.14 -0.59
N GLY A 125 -1.04 -0.95 -0.02
CA GLY A 125 -1.34 -0.77 1.40
C GLY A 125 -2.78 -1.21 1.70
N GLY A 126 -2.96 -2.12 2.65
CA GLY A 126 -4.28 -2.69 2.97
C GLY A 126 -5.27 -1.74 3.64
N ASP A 127 -4.90 -0.49 3.89
CA ASP A 127 -5.72 0.53 4.56
C ASP A 127 -6.13 1.69 3.65
N THR A 128 -5.92 1.56 2.34
CA THR A 128 -6.20 2.63 1.38
C THR A 128 -7.38 2.26 0.48
N LEU A 129 -8.30 3.20 0.28
CA LEU A 129 -9.41 3.12 -0.68
C LEU A 129 -9.27 4.26 -1.70
N PHE A 130 -9.22 3.97 -3.00
CA PHE A 130 -9.20 5.01 -4.04
C PHE A 130 -10.59 5.56 -4.32
N LEU A 131 -10.62 6.78 -4.85
CA LEU A 131 -11.88 7.39 -5.32
C LEU A 131 -12.37 6.74 -6.63
N LYS A 132 -13.68 6.83 -6.87
CA LYS A 132 -14.45 6.08 -7.88
C LYS A 132 -14.01 6.23 -9.33
N ASP A 133 -13.23 7.25 -9.64
CA ASP A 133 -12.69 7.49 -10.98
C ASP A 133 -11.50 6.58 -11.30
N PHE A 134 -10.95 5.88 -10.30
CA PHE A 134 -9.85 4.95 -10.54
C PHE A 134 -10.31 3.73 -11.33
N VAL A 135 -9.75 3.60 -12.54
CA VAL A 135 -9.93 2.43 -13.40
C VAL A 135 -8.63 1.63 -13.44
N PHE A 136 -8.59 0.52 -12.72
CA PHE A 136 -7.38 -0.33 -12.65
C PHE A 136 -6.87 -0.79 -14.00
N ASN A 137 -7.76 -1.10 -14.96
CA ASN A 137 -7.36 -1.48 -16.30
C ASN A 137 -6.54 -0.37 -16.99
N ASN A 138 -6.83 0.91 -16.77
CA ASN A 138 -6.04 2.01 -17.33
C ASN A 138 -4.63 2.09 -16.70
N PHE A 139 -4.53 1.88 -15.39
CA PHE A 139 -3.25 1.75 -14.69
C PHE A 139 -2.45 0.57 -15.28
N PHE A 140 -3.10 -0.59 -15.44
CA PHE A 140 -2.46 -1.80 -15.93
C PHE A 140 -1.99 -1.67 -17.39
N GLN A 141 -2.76 -0.99 -18.26
CA GLN A 141 -2.31 -0.71 -19.62
C GLN A 141 -1.12 0.27 -19.65
N THR A 142 -1.12 1.29 -18.79
CA THR A 142 0.02 2.20 -18.63
C THR A 142 1.29 1.44 -18.23
N ALA A 143 1.17 0.48 -17.31
CA ALA A 143 2.29 -0.38 -16.93
C ALA A 143 2.80 -1.24 -18.10
N LYS A 144 1.90 -1.85 -18.88
CA LYS A 144 2.28 -2.68 -20.04
C LYS A 144 3.02 -1.91 -21.14
N THR A 145 2.69 -0.64 -21.33
CA THR A 145 3.38 0.20 -22.33
C THR A 145 4.80 0.59 -21.91
N HIS A 146 5.16 0.42 -20.63
CA HIS A 146 6.48 0.75 -20.09
C HIS A 146 7.04 -0.39 -19.22
N PRO A 147 7.34 -1.57 -19.81
CA PRO A 147 7.58 -2.80 -19.05
C PRO A 147 8.83 -2.78 -18.16
N ASN A 148 9.78 -1.89 -18.42
CA ASN A 148 11.03 -1.75 -17.67
C ASN A 148 11.00 -0.56 -16.68
N ARG A 149 9.81 -0.01 -16.40
CA ARG A 149 9.64 1.17 -15.56
C ARG A 149 8.62 0.87 -14.46
N SER A 150 9.01 1.11 -13.21
CA SER A 150 8.06 1.05 -12.09
C SER A 150 6.99 2.13 -12.24
N LEU A 151 5.78 1.88 -11.75
CA LEU A 151 4.66 2.80 -11.86
C LEU A 151 4.02 3.02 -10.50
N VAL A 152 3.89 4.27 -10.07
CA VAL A 152 3.24 4.64 -8.80
C VAL A 152 2.04 5.52 -9.07
N THR A 153 1.01 5.45 -8.22
CA THR A 153 -0.11 6.40 -8.33
C THR A 153 0.21 7.73 -7.66
N VAL A 154 -0.34 8.82 -8.18
CA VAL A 154 -0.25 10.15 -7.56
C VAL A 154 -1.60 10.84 -7.54
N TYR A 155 -1.83 11.68 -6.53
CA TYR A 155 -2.99 12.57 -6.46
C TYR A 155 -2.58 13.95 -5.97
N SER A 156 -3.35 14.97 -6.35
CA SER A 156 -3.08 16.33 -5.90
C SER A 156 -3.59 16.55 -4.48
N VAL A 157 -2.77 17.15 -3.62
CA VAL A 157 -3.18 17.64 -2.28
C VAL A 157 -3.29 19.16 -2.27
N PRO A 158 -4.13 19.74 -1.39
CA PRO A 158 -4.13 21.18 -1.17
C PRO A 158 -2.90 21.62 -0.36
N ASP A 159 -2.59 22.92 -0.38
CA ASP A 159 -1.39 23.48 0.27
C ASP A 159 -1.29 23.15 1.76
N GLU A 160 -2.42 23.17 2.48
CA GLU A 160 -2.48 22.84 3.90
C GLU A 160 -2.13 21.40 4.26
N ASP A 161 -2.04 20.51 3.27
CA ASP A 161 -1.69 19.09 3.44
C ASP A 161 -0.28 18.75 2.97
N VAL A 162 0.41 19.67 2.28
CA VAL A 162 1.75 19.45 1.72
C VAL A 162 2.77 19.05 2.81
N SER A 163 2.74 19.73 3.96
CA SER A 163 3.63 19.44 5.11
C SER A 163 3.24 18.19 5.92
N LYS A 164 2.21 17.44 5.49
CA LYS A 164 1.76 16.23 6.17
C LYS A 164 2.17 14.95 5.45
N VAL A 165 2.58 15.04 4.19
CA VAL A 165 2.81 13.89 3.30
C VAL A 165 4.11 14.01 2.53
N GLY A 166 4.58 12.89 1.96
CA GLY A 166 5.64 12.92 0.95
C GLY A 166 5.12 13.49 -0.38
N ILE A 167 5.88 14.42 -0.97
CA ILE A 167 5.57 15.06 -2.24
C ILE A 167 6.55 14.62 -3.32
N ILE A 168 6.02 14.29 -4.48
CA ILE A 168 6.77 13.87 -5.67
C ILE A 168 6.80 15.02 -6.68
N GLU A 169 7.96 15.25 -7.29
CA GLU A 169 8.06 16.06 -8.49
C GLU A 169 8.26 15.16 -9.72
N THR A 170 7.76 15.60 -10.87
CA THR A 170 7.87 14.86 -12.12
C THR A 170 8.31 15.76 -13.27
N ASN A 171 9.01 15.19 -14.24
CA ASN A 171 9.23 15.86 -15.52
C ASN A 171 7.96 15.87 -16.40
N SER A 172 8.05 16.51 -17.58
CA SER A 172 6.95 16.61 -18.55
C SER A 172 6.42 15.27 -19.09
N LYS A 173 7.12 14.16 -18.85
CA LYS A 173 6.72 12.80 -19.23
C LYS A 173 6.11 12.01 -18.07
N GLY A 174 5.85 12.65 -16.93
CA GLY A 174 5.32 11.99 -15.73
C GLY A 174 6.31 11.01 -15.10
N VAL A 175 7.61 11.24 -15.26
CA VAL A 175 8.66 10.44 -14.58
C VAL A 175 9.14 11.21 -13.36
N VAL A 176 9.23 10.53 -12.22
CA VAL A 176 9.67 11.09 -10.93
C VAL A 176 11.08 11.66 -11.04
N THR A 177 11.26 12.89 -10.56
CA THR A 177 12.55 13.60 -10.52
C THR A 177 12.98 14.01 -9.12
N SER A 178 12.04 14.07 -8.17
CA SER A 178 12.33 14.41 -6.78
C SER A 178 11.29 13.77 -5.84
N PHE A 179 11.71 13.54 -4.59
CA PHE A 179 10.86 13.15 -3.48
C PHE A 179 11.21 14.03 -2.28
N LEU A 180 10.23 14.74 -1.75
CA LEU A 180 10.35 15.58 -0.57
C LEU A 180 9.49 15.01 0.55
N GLU A 181 10.07 14.73 1.72
CA GLU A 181 9.31 14.27 2.88
C GLU A 181 8.74 15.47 3.63
N LYS A 182 7.41 15.63 3.63
CA LYS A 182 6.70 16.66 4.39
C LYS A 182 7.29 18.07 4.20
N PRO A 183 7.49 18.53 2.94
CA PRO A 183 8.02 19.86 2.70
C PRO A 183 7.02 20.94 3.14
N GLU A 184 7.52 22.15 3.33
CA GLU A 184 6.67 23.34 3.39
C GLU A 184 6.10 23.65 1.99
N PRO A 185 4.89 24.23 1.89
CA PRO A 185 4.26 24.55 0.60
C PRO A 185 5.07 25.48 -0.32
N SER A 186 6.04 26.22 0.26
CA SER A 186 6.96 27.11 -0.45
C SER A 186 8.19 26.42 -1.02
N GLU A 187 8.53 25.21 -0.57
CA GLU A 187 9.73 24.48 -1.02
C GLU A 187 9.54 23.80 -2.38
N THR A 188 8.29 23.56 -2.80
CA THR A 188 7.97 22.98 -4.10
C THR A 188 6.64 23.49 -4.64
N SER A 189 6.52 23.61 -5.97
CA SER A 189 5.25 23.88 -6.64
C SER A 189 4.44 22.60 -6.91
N SER A 190 5.02 21.42 -6.68
CA SER A 190 4.30 20.16 -6.85
C SER A 190 3.29 19.94 -5.72
N ARG A 191 2.22 19.24 -6.05
CA ARG A 191 1.17 18.83 -5.12
C ARG A 191 0.91 17.34 -5.17
N TYR A 192 1.81 16.56 -5.74
CA TYR A 192 1.62 15.12 -5.93
C TYR A 192 2.00 14.32 -4.70
N ALA A 193 1.01 13.91 -3.94
CA ALA A 193 1.14 12.88 -2.91
C ALA A 193 1.05 11.48 -3.53
N CYS A 194 1.64 10.50 -2.86
CA CYS A 194 1.83 9.16 -3.40
C CYS A 194 1.38 8.08 -2.39
N PRO A 195 0.18 7.50 -2.53
CA PRO A 195 -0.29 6.44 -1.66
C PRO A 195 0.44 5.13 -1.96
N CYS A 196 0.40 4.17 -1.03
CA CYS A 196 1.03 2.87 -1.23
C CYS A 196 0.27 2.02 -2.27
N PHE A 197 0.55 2.28 -3.54
CA PHE A 197 0.07 1.54 -4.70
C PHE A 197 1.17 1.59 -5.77
N TYR A 198 2.11 0.66 -5.65
CA TYR A 198 3.39 0.70 -6.36
C TYR A 198 3.58 -0.55 -7.19
N LEU A 199 3.62 -0.40 -8.51
CA LEU A 199 4.09 -1.48 -9.38
C LEU A 199 5.61 -1.40 -9.50
N PHE A 200 6.31 -2.31 -8.84
CA PHE A 200 7.74 -2.47 -8.96
C PHE A 200 8.08 -3.49 -10.03
N VAL A 201 8.98 -3.11 -10.95
CA VAL A 201 9.58 -4.05 -11.91
C VAL A 201 10.72 -4.84 -11.26
N PRO A 202 11.13 -6.01 -11.80
CA PRO A 202 12.20 -6.84 -11.22
C PRO A 202 13.48 -6.08 -10.84
N ASN A 203 13.93 -5.17 -11.72
CA ASN A 203 15.12 -4.36 -11.44
C ASN A 203 14.95 -3.46 -10.20
N ALA A 204 13.75 -2.91 -9.96
CA ALA A 204 13.48 -2.15 -8.75
C ALA A 204 13.45 -3.05 -7.51
N LEU A 205 12.86 -4.24 -7.61
CA LEU A 205 12.82 -5.21 -6.51
C LEU A 205 14.22 -5.68 -6.10
N SER A 206 15.15 -5.84 -7.05
CA SER A 206 16.54 -6.20 -6.76
C SER A 206 17.30 -5.19 -5.89
N LEU A 207 16.78 -3.97 -5.76
CA LEU A 207 17.35 -2.91 -4.92
C LEU A 207 16.86 -2.95 -3.47
N LEU A 208 15.90 -3.82 -3.12
CA LEU A 208 15.38 -3.94 -1.76
C LEU A 208 16.47 -4.30 -0.75
N ASP A 209 17.33 -5.26 -1.10
CA ASP A 209 18.42 -5.68 -0.20
C ASP A 209 19.44 -4.59 0.04
N ALA A 210 19.86 -3.90 -1.03
CA ALA A 210 20.74 -2.75 -0.91
C ALA A 210 20.12 -1.65 -0.04
N PHE A 211 18.84 -1.34 -0.23
CA PHE A 211 18.13 -0.36 0.61
C PHE A 211 18.10 -0.77 2.09
N ILE A 212 17.76 -2.03 2.38
CA ILE A 212 17.71 -2.53 3.75
C ILE A 212 19.10 -2.51 4.40
N ASP A 213 20.13 -2.94 3.68
CA ASP A 213 21.51 -2.96 4.17
C ASP A 213 22.04 -1.55 4.43
N GLU A 214 21.81 -0.59 3.52
CA GLU A 214 22.18 0.83 3.67
C GLU A 214 21.38 1.54 4.77
N SER A 215 20.29 0.94 5.23
CA SER A 215 19.42 1.51 6.27
C SER A 215 19.62 0.87 7.65
N LYS A 216 20.52 -0.11 7.77
CA LYS A 216 20.88 -0.69 9.08
C LYS A 216 21.40 0.40 10.03
N GLY A 217 20.87 0.42 11.25
CA GLY A 217 21.25 1.38 12.29
C GLY A 217 20.58 2.75 12.17
N LYS A 218 19.77 3.01 11.12
CA LYS A 218 18.95 4.21 11.05
C LYS A 218 17.71 4.10 11.95
N PRO A 219 17.15 5.22 12.41
CA PRO A 219 15.85 5.25 13.08
C PRO A 219 14.79 4.53 12.26
N LYS A 220 13.85 3.87 12.95
CA LYS A 220 12.84 3.03 12.29
C LYS A 220 11.98 3.85 11.33
N GLU A 221 11.73 5.11 11.66
CA GLU A 221 10.96 6.07 10.88
C GLU A 221 11.57 6.33 9.49
N GLU A 222 12.87 6.08 9.31
CA GLU A 222 13.56 6.20 8.03
C GLU A 222 13.41 4.97 7.13
N VAL A 223 12.86 3.86 7.63
CA VAL A 223 12.62 2.60 6.89
C VAL A 223 11.18 2.11 6.93
N ASP A 224 10.37 2.61 7.87
CA ASP A 224 9.01 2.12 8.17
C ASP A 224 7.99 2.50 7.09
N ALA A 225 8.18 3.66 6.44
CA ALA A 225 7.27 4.17 5.41
C ALA A 225 7.65 3.69 4.01
N THR A 226 6.66 3.22 3.25
CA THR A 226 6.88 2.72 1.89
C THR A 226 7.43 3.77 0.92
N GLY A 227 7.15 5.06 1.15
CA GLY A 227 7.72 6.18 0.41
C GLY A 227 9.24 6.30 0.51
N LYS A 228 9.89 5.75 1.55
CA LYS A 228 11.35 5.77 1.71
C LYS A 228 12.05 4.93 0.65
N PHE A 229 11.48 3.78 0.29
CA PHE A 229 12.02 2.99 -0.81
C PHE A 229 11.82 3.70 -2.16
N LEU A 230 10.69 4.39 -2.36
CA LEU A 230 10.49 5.20 -3.56
C LEU A 230 11.54 6.31 -3.70
N ALA A 231 11.86 7.01 -2.60
CA ALA A 231 12.92 8.01 -2.55
C ALA A 231 14.31 7.41 -2.88
N TYR A 232 14.56 6.17 -2.47
CA TYR A 232 15.78 5.43 -2.82
C TYR A 232 15.81 4.97 -4.29
N LEU A 233 14.65 4.62 -4.85
CA LEU A 233 14.51 4.04 -6.18
C LEU A 233 14.62 5.07 -7.31
N PHE A 234 13.93 6.20 -7.22
CA PHE A 234 13.83 7.13 -8.37
C PHE A 234 15.18 7.62 -8.94
N PRO A 235 16.25 7.83 -8.15
CA PRO A 235 17.56 8.21 -8.68
C PRO A 235 18.27 7.05 -9.39
N ARG A 236 17.87 5.80 -9.13
CA ARG A 236 18.53 4.57 -9.58
C ARG A 236 17.80 3.88 -10.72
N CYS A 237 16.48 4.00 -10.78
CA CYS A 237 15.65 3.43 -11.83
C CYS A 237 14.49 4.37 -12.19
N PRO A 238 14.03 4.38 -13.46
CA PRO A 238 12.87 5.17 -13.85
C PRO A 238 11.62 4.75 -13.08
N VAL A 239 10.91 5.74 -12.52
CA VAL A 239 9.60 5.56 -11.92
C VAL A 239 8.62 6.51 -12.61
N GLY A 240 7.62 5.94 -13.29
CA GLY A 240 6.51 6.71 -13.86
C GLY A 240 5.41 6.95 -12.83
N THR A 241 4.56 7.93 -13.10
CA THR A 241 3.38 8.21 -12.29
C THR A 241 2.08 7.93 -13.06
N PHE A 242 1.03 7.57 -12.32
CA PHE A 242 -0.34 7.42 -12.82
C PHE A 242 -1.29 8.27 -11.96
N PRO A 243 -1.96 9.28 -12.52
CA PRO A 243 -2.83 10.15 -11.74
C PRO A 243 -4.12 9.42 -11.31
N ILE A 244 -4.57 9.69 -10.09
CA ILE A 244 -5.88 9.31 -9.53
C ILE A 244 -6.53 10.56 -8.91
N SER A 245 -7.86 10.63 -8.78
CA SER A 245 -8.47 11.79 -8.12
C SER A 245 -8.17 11.90 -6.64
N GLY A 246 -7.84 10.79 -5.97
CA GLY A 246 -7.48 10.79 -4.57
C GLY A 246 -7.67 9.43 -3.92
N ARG A 247 -7.58 9.44 -2.58
CA ARG A 247 -7.81 8.27 -1.74
C ARG A 247 -8.37 8.65 -0.37
N ILE A 248 -8.96 7.66 0.30
CA ILE A 248 -9.26 7.69 1.72
C ILE A 248 -8.23 6.79 2.42
N ASP A 249 -7.53 7.34 3.40
CA ASP A 249 -6.56 6.64 4.26
C ASP A 249 -7.24 6.17 5.54
N VAL A 250 -7.57 4.89 5.63
CA VAL A 250 -8.28 4.30 6.77
C VAL A 250 -7.31 4.06 7.91
N GLY A 251 -6.94 5.11 8.64
CA GLY A 251 -6.03 5.00 9.79
C GLY A 251 -6.69 5.13 11.17
N GLY A 252 -7.93 5.60 11.26
CA GLY A 252 -8.70 5.78 12.50
C GLY A 252 -10.20 5.61 12.26
N LEU A 253 -11.01 5.71 13.33
CA LEU A 253 -12.46 5.46 13.24
C LEU A 253 -13.16 6.46 12.31
N SER A 254 -12.82 7.75 12.39
CA SER A 254 -13.42 8.79 11.54
C SER A 254 -13.18 8.52 10.04
N SER A 255 -11.92 8.24 9.66
CA SER A 255 -11.56 7.89 8.28
C SER A 255 -12.21 6.59 7.80
N TYR A 256 -12.40 5.62 8.70
CA TYR A 256 -13.11 4.38 8.37
C TYR A 256 -14.58 4.65 8.05
N LEU A 257 -15.28 5.40 8.91
CA LEU A 257 -16.69 5.75 8.68
C LEU A 257 -16.86 6.55 7.39
N GLN A 258 -15.93 7.46 7.09
CA GLN A 258 -15.89 8.17 5.82
C GLN A 258 -15.74 7.20 4.64
N ALA A 259 -14.82 6.23 4.73
CA ALA A 259 -14.63 5.22 3.69
C ALA A 259 -15.88 4.36 3.47
N ASP A 260 -16.52 3.91 4.54
CA ASP A 260 -17.73 3.08 4.49
C ASP A 260 -18.92 3.83 3.88
N VAL A 261 -19.16 5.08 4.30
CA VAL A 261 -20.20 5.93 3.70
C VAL A 261 -19.89 6.21 2.23
N TYR A 262 -18.63 6.51 1.91
CA TYR A 262 -18.21 6.77 0.54
C TYR A 262 -18.43 5.56 -0.36
N TYR A 263 -18.02 4.37 0.08
CA TYR A 263 -18.17 3.13 -0.70
C TYR A 263 -19.64 2.78 -0.95
N LYS A 264 -20.52 2.99 0.04
CA LYS A 264 -21.98 2.81 -0.12
C LYS A 264 -22.62 3.77 -1.13
N SER A 265 -21.92 4.83 -1.52
CA SER A 265 -22.37 5.80 -2.53
C SER A 265 -21.82 5.56 -3.93
N MET A 266 -20.91 4.58 -4.08
CA MET A 266 -20.42 4.12 -5.39
C MET A 266 -21.47 3.29 -6.12
#